data_AF-A0A542USJ0-F1
#
_entry.id   AF-A0A542USJ0-F1
#
_cell.length_a   1.000
_cell.length_b   1.000
_cell.length_c   1.000
_cell.angle_alpha   90.00
_cell.angle_beta   90.00
_cell.angle_gamma   90.00
#
_symmetry.space_group_name_H-M   'P 1'
#
loop_
_entity.id
_entity.type
_entity.pdbx_description
1 polymer ?
#
loop_
_entity_poly.entity_id
_entity_poly.type
_entity_poly.pdbx_seq_one_letter_code
_entity_poly.pdbx_strand_id
1 'polypeptide(L)'
;MVLVAESAGRSELAQAQDESVRLAAQLDEKQAEIAALEEALESAEEALLDIDARSAELDDRQAELESAAADLDARAAEIATAEAALVARSAQVDAAAAAASRPNDPPAAGPVYFENCDAARAAGAAPVRAGDPGYASHLDRDDDGVGCE
;
A
#
# COMPACT_ATOMS: atom_id res chain seq x y z
N MET A 1 67.39 -63.79 -55.30
CA MET A 1 67.46 -62.71 -54.30
C MET A 1 66.77 -61.43 -54.78
N VAL A 2 67.06 -60.93 -56.00
CA VAL A 2 66.44 -59.71 -56.57
C VAL A 2 64.90 -59.78 -56.68
N LEU A 3 64.35 -60.88 -57.22
CA LEU A 3 62.89 -61.07 -57.35
C LEU A 3 62.12 -61.06 -56.03
N VAL A 4 62.73 -61.51 -54.94
CA VAL A 4 62.10 -61.53 -53.60
C VAL A 4 62.05 -60.11 -53.03
N ALA A 5 63.11 -59.31 -53.24
CA ALA A 5 63.15 -57.91 -52.83
C ALA A 5 62.13 -57.05 -53.62
N GLU A 6 61.97 -57.28 -54.92
CA GLU A 6 60.93 -56.61 -55.73
C GLU A 6 59.51 -56.99 -55.31
N SER A 7 59.28 -58.24 -54.90
CA SER A 7 57.96 -58.68 -54.43
C SER A 7 57.59 -58.08 -53.07
N ALA A 8 58.54 -57.96 -52.16
CA ALA A 8 58.34 -57.34 -50.84
C ALA A 8 58.07 -55.83 -50.98
N GLY A 9 58.84 -55.11 -51.81
CA GLY A 9 58.60 -53.69 -52.06
C GLY A 9 57.24 -53.39 -52.70
N ARG A 10 56.72 -54.31 -53.55
CA ARG A 10 55.37 -54.19 -54.11
C ARG A 10 54.27 -54.43 -53.07
N SER A 11 54.46 -55.31 -52.09
CA SER A 11 53.47 -55.54 -51.03
C SER A 11 53.41 -54.39 -50.03
N GLU A 12 54.56 -53.81 -49.68
CA GLU A 12 54.63 -52.64 -48.80
C GLU A 12 53.99 -51.41 -49.46
N LEU A 13 54.21 -51.21 -50.76
CA LEU A 13 53.57 -50.13 -51.52
C LEU A 13 52.04 -50.28 -51.53
N ALA A 14 51.52 -51.50 -51.72
CA ALA A 14 50.09 -51.76 -51.69
C ALA A 14 49.48 -51.49 -50.31
N GLN A 15 50.16 -51.89 -49.23
CA GLN A 15 49.73 -51.59 -47.85
C GLN A 15 49.71 -50.08 -47.58
N ALA A 16 50.75 -49.36 -48.02
CA ALA A 16 50.81 -47.90 -47.88
C ALA A 16 49.70 -47.19 -48.68
N GLN A 17 49.34 -47.72 -49.85
CA GLN A 17 48.22 -47.22 -50.64
C GLN A 17 46.87 -47.45 -49.95
N ASP A 18 46.63 -48.65 -49.40
CA ASP A 18 45.41 -48.97 -48.65
C ASP A 18 45.29 -48.10 -47.38
N GLU A 19 46.39 -47.90 -46.66
CA GLU A 19 46.43 -47.01 -45.49
C GLU A 19 46.17 -45.56 -45.88
N SER A 20 46.75 -45.08 -46.99
CA SER A 20 46.50 -43.74 -47.50
C SER A 20 45.03 -43.52 -47.87
N VAL A 21 44.37 -44.51 -48.47
CA VAL A 21 42.94 -44.45 -48.79
C VAL A 21 42.09 -44.42 -47.53
N ARG A 22 42.43 -45.25 -46.53
CA ARG A 22 41.74 -45.27 -45.25
C ARG A 22 41.86 -43.92 -44.52
N LEU A 23 43.07 -43.35 -44.47
CA LEU A 23 43.31 -42.06 -43.85
C LEU A 23 42.57 -40.93 -44.58
N ALA A 24 42.48 -41.00 -45.91
CA ALA A 24 41.67 -40.06 -46.68
C ALA A 24 40.19 -40.13 -46.29
N ALA A 25 39.62 -41.34 -46.19
CA ALA A 25 38.23 -41.52 -45.75
C ALA A 25 37.99 -41.00 -44.31
N GLN A 26 38.95 -41.22 -43.41
CA GLN A 26 38.87 -40.67 -42.04
C GLN A 26 38.97 -39.14 -42.03
N LEU A 27 39.78 -38.55 -42.91
CA LEU A 27 39.88 -37.10 -43.05
C LEU A 27 38.56 -36.51 -43.54
N ASP A 28 37.92 -37.13 -44.53
CA ASP A 28 36.64 -36.69 -45.07
C ASP A 28 35.53 -36.77 -44.01
N GLU A 29 35.50 -37.86 -43.22
CA GLU A 29 34.57 -38.00 -42.09
C GLU A 29 34.78 -36.90 -41.04
N LYS A 30 36.05 -36.64 -40.66
CA LYS A 30 36.36 -35.58 -39.69
C LYS A 30 36.09 -34.19 -40.24
N GLN A 31 36.26 -33.96 -41.53
CA GLN A 31 35.88 -32.70 -42.17
C GLN A 31 34.35 -32.49 -42.13
N ALA A 32 33.57 -33.55 -42.33
CA ALA A 32 32.11 -33.48 -42.20
C ALA A 32 31.67 -33.21 -40.75
N GLU A 33 32.32 -33.84 -39.75
CA GLU A 33 32.06 -33.56 -38.34
C GLU A 33 32.39 -32.10 -37.97
N ILE A 34 33.53 -31.58 -38.45
CA ILE A 34 33.93 -30.19 -38.22
C ILE A 34 32.88 -29.24 -38.79
N ALA A 35 32.46 -29.45 -40.04
CA ALA A 35 31.45 -28.61 -40.68
C ALA A 35 30.12 -28.60 -39.89
N ALA A 36 29.69 -29.75 -39.36
CA ALA A 36 28.48 -29.83 -38.53
C ALA A 36 28.64 -29.11 -37.18
N LEU A 37 29.82 -29.17 -36.56
CA LEU A 37 30.10 -28.45 -35.31
C LEU A 37 30.17 -26.94 -35.51
N GLU A 38 30.68 -26.48 -36.66
CA GLU A 38 30.71 -25.05 -37.01
C GLU A 38 29.30 -24.50 -37.18
N GLU A 39 28.41 -25.21 -37.87
CA GLU A 39 26.98 -24.84 -37.99
C GLU A 39 26.28 -24.83 -36.62
N ALA A 40 26.56 -25.82 -35.77
CA ALA A 40 26.02 -25.86 -34.42
C ALA A 40 26.53 -24.72 -33.53
N LEU A 41 27.80 -24.30 -33.71
CA LEU A 41 28.38 -23.17 -32.99
C LEU A 41 27.70 -21.86 -33.42
N GLU A 42 27.51 -21.64 -34.72
CA GLU A 42 26.80 -20.46 -35.24
C GLU A 42 25.37 -20.38 -34.68
N SER A 43 24.63 -21.51 -34.67
CA SER A 43 23.30 -21.57 -34.08
C SER A 43 23.30 -21.31 -32.57
N ALA A 44 24.32 -21.79 -31.85
CA ALA A 44 24.44 -21.56 -30.42
C ALA A 44 24.75 -20.08 -30.09
N GLU A 45 25.56 -19.41 -30.91
CA GLU A 45 25.86 -17.99 -30.77
C GLU A 45 24.61 -17.13 -31.00
N GLU A 46 23.79 -17.45 -32.00
CA GLU A 46 22.49 -16.78 -32.21
C GLU A 46 21.57 -16.98 -31.01
N ALA A 47 21.48 -18.21 -30.48
CA ALA A 47 20.67 -18.49 -29.29
C ALA A 47 21.14 -17.73 -28.04
N LEU A 48 22.44 -17.47 -27.89
CA LEU A 48 22.97 -16.64 -26.80
C LEU A 48 22.54 -15.17 -26.93
N LEU A 49 22.55 -14.61 -28.15
CA LEU A 49 22.06 -13.25 -28.39
C LEU A 49 20.57 -13.12 -28.04
N ASP A 50 19.76 -14.13 -28.38
CA ASP A 50 18.34 -14.17 -28.01
C ASP A 50 18.14 -14.25 -26.48
N ILE A 51 18.98 -15.04 -25.78
CA ILE A 51 18.95 -15.14 -24.33
C ILE A 51 19.30 -13.79 -23.68
N ASP A 52 20.35 -13.11 -24.16
CA ASP A 52 20.76 -11.81 -23.66
C ASP A 52 19.66 -10.76 -23.87
N ALA A 53 19.01 -10.76 -25.04
CA ALA A 53 17.88 -9.88 -25.33
C ALA A 53 16.69 -10.12 -24.37
N ARG A 54 16.37 -11.39 -24.10
CA ARG A 54 15.31 -11.76 -23.14
C ARG A 54 15.68 -11.42 -21.71
N SER A 55 16.96 -11.52 -21.34
CA SER A 55 17.46 -11.08 -20.03
C SER A 55 17.24 -9.58 -19.85
N ALA A 56 17.59 -8.78 -20.85
CA ALA A 56 17.37 -7.33 -20.81
C ALA A 56 15.89 -6.96 -20.68
N GLU A 57 14.99 -7.65 -21.40
CA GLU A 57 13.54 -7.45 -21.27
C GLU A 57 13.04 -7.78 -19.85
N LEU A 58 13.57 -8.82 -19.22
CA LEU A 58 13.22 -9.19 -17.85
C LEU A 58 13.72 -8.17 -16.83
N ASP A 59 14.91 -7.63 -17.02
CA ASP A 59 15.46 -6.57 -16.17
C ASP A 59 14.61 -5.29 -16.24
N ASP A 60 14.20 -4.89 -17.45
CA ASP A 60 13.28 -3.75 -17.64
C ASP A 60 11.93 -4.01 -16.96
N ARG A 61 11.35 -5.21 -17.14
CA ARG A 61 10.09 -5.60 -16.49
C ARG A 61 10.21 -5.59 -14.98
N GLN A 62 11.35 -6.04 -14.44
CA GLN A 62 11.59 -6.03 -13.00
C GLN A 62 11.60 -4.58 -12.48
N ALA A 63 12.28 -3.66 -13.16
CA ALA A 63 12.28 -2.25 -12.79
C ALA A 63 10.89 -1.61 -12.83
N GLU A 64 10.07 -1.96 -13.83
CA GLU A 64 8.66 -1.51 -13.90
C GLU A 64 7.83 -2.02 -12.71
N LEU A 65 8.00 -3.30 -12.33
CA LEU A 65 7.30 -3.89 -11.20
C LEU A 65 7.74 -3.28 -9.86
N GLU A 66 9.02 -2.98 -9.69
CA GLU A 66 9.54 -2.28 -8.51
C GLU A 66 8.95 -0.87 -8.40
N SER A 67 8.88 -0.14 -9.51
CA SER A 67 8.21 1.18 -9.56
C SER A 67 6.72 1.07 -9.22
N ALA A 68 6.02 0.09 -9.80
CA ALA A 68 4.60 -0.12 -9.53
C ALA A 68 4.33 -0.51 -8.07
N ALA A 69 5.21 -1.30 -7.45
CA ALA A 69 5.13 -1.64 -6.03
C ALA A 69 5.27 -0.40 -5.15
N ALA A 70 6.25 0.47 -5.44
CA ALA A 70 6.43 1.74 -4.72
C ALA A 70 5.21 2.65 -4.86
N ASP A 71 4.60 2.73 -6.05
CA ASP A 71 3.36 3.50 -6.27
C ASP A 71 2.18 2.94 -5.47
N LEU A 72 2.05 1.61 -5.39
CA LEU A 72 1.00 0.97 -4.60
C LEU A 72 1.18 1.22 -3.09
N ASP A 73 2.41 1.17 -2.59
CA ASP A 73 2.72 1.49 -1.20
C ASP A 73 2.39 2.96 -0.87
N ALA A 74 2.71 3.89 -1.78
CA ALA A 74 2.36 5.29 -1.65
C ALA A 74 0.82 5.49 -1.59
N ARG A 75 0.08 4.85 -2.50
CA ARG A 75 -1.39 4.89 -2.50
C ARG A 75 -1.99 4.27 -1.24
N ALA A 76 -1.41 3.18 -0.73
CA ALA A 76 -1.85 2.57 0.52
C ALA A 76 -1.69 3.54 1.71
N ALA A 77 -0.59 4.29 1.77
CA ALA A 77 -0.37 5.31 2.79
C ALA A 77 -1.35 6.49 2.67
N GLU A 78 -1.67 6.91 1.45
CA GLU A 78 -2.70 7.94 1.18
C GLU A 78 -4.08 7.48 1.65
N ILE A 79 -4.47 6.24 1.32
CA ILE A 79 -5.74 5.65 1.75
C ILE A 79 -5.81 5.60 3.28
N ALA A 80 -4.76 5.11 3.96
CA ALA A 80 -4.73 5.05 5.42
C ALA A 80 -4.89 6.44 6.06
N THR A 81 -4.28 7.47 5.46
CA THR A 81 -4.42 8.86 5.90
C THR A 81 -5.84 9.38 5.69
N ALA A 82 -6.44 9.08 4.53
CA ALA A 82 -7.81 9.46 4.22
C ALA A 82 -8.82 8.79 5.16
N GLU A 83 -8.64 7.50 5.46
CA GLU A 83 -9.45 6.75 6.42
C GLU A 83 -9.37 7.36 7.82
N ALA A 84 -8.16 7.67 8.30
CA ALA A 84 -7.98 8.34 9.59
C ALA A 84 -8.67 9.71 9.63
N ALA A 85 -8.60 10.48 8.54
CA ALA A 85 -9.27 11.78 8.42
C ALA A 85 -10.80 11.63 8.44
N LEU A 86 -11.36 10.61 7.77
CA LEU A 86 -12.79 10.31 7.79
C LEU A 86 -13.27 9.93 9.19
N VAL A 87 -12.52 9.08 9.90
CA VAL A 87 -12.82 8.73 11.30
C VAL A 87 -12.82 9.97 12.19
N ALA A 88 -11.80 10.83 12.07
CA ALA A 88 -11.73 12.07 12.82
C ALA A 88 -12.90 13.01 12.49
N ARG A 89 -13.29 13.09 11.21
CA ARG A 89 -14.43 13.92 10.78
C ARG A 89 -15.75 13.39 11.33
N SER A 90 -15.96 12.08 11.35
CA SER A 90 -17.14 11.46 11.97
C SER A 90 -17.25 11.85 13.44
N ALA A 91 -16.16 11.70 14.21
CA ALA A 91 -16.14 12.06 15.62
C ALA A 91 -16.46 13.55 15.87
N GLN A 92 -16.01 14.45 14.99
CA GLN A 92 -16.38 15.87 15.05
C GLN A 92 -17.87 16.10 14.81
N VAL A 93 -18.47 15.41 13.84
CA VAL A 93 -19.91 15.49 13.55
C VAL A 93 -20.73 14.98 14.74
N ASP A 94 -20.33 13.84 15.31
CA ASP A 94 -21.00 13.26 16.48
C ASP A 94 -20.91 14.20 17.71
N ALA A 95 -19.74 14.79 17.96
CA ALA A 95 -19.55 15.76 19.04
C ALA A 95 -20.37 17.04 18.84
N ALA A 96 -20.46 17.55 17.60
CA ALA A 96 -21.27 18.72 17.29
C ALA A 96 -22.78 18.45 17.49
N ALA A 97 -23.25 17.27 17.08
CA ALA A 97 -24.63 16.85 17.30
C ALA A 97 -24.97 16.72 18.80
N ALA A 98 -24.04 16.16 19.60
CA ALA A 98 -24.20 16.06 21.04
C ALA A 98 -24.24 17.45 21.72
N ALA A 99 -23.41 18.41 21.28
CA ALA A 99 -23.41 19.76 21.81
C ALA A 99 -24.71 20.50 21.48
N ALA A 100 -25.24 20.35 20.27
CA ALA A 100 -26.49 20.97 19.84
C ALA A 100 -27.73 20.40 20.57
N SER A 101 -27.65 19.17 21.08
CA SER A 101 -28.74 18.51 21.79
C SER A 101 -28.75 18.79 23.30
N ARG A 102 -27.78 19.56 23.82
CA ARG A 102 -27.79 19.94 25.24
C ARG A 102 -28.95 20.89 25.51
N PRO A 103 -29.79 20.63 26.53
CA PRO A 103 -30.84 21.56 26.90
C PRO A 103 -30.19 22.92 27.21
N ASN A 104 -30.65 23.97 26.53
CA ASN A 104 -30.39 25.33 26.98
C ASN A 104 -31.19 25.50 28.26
N ASP A 105 -30.53 25.32 29.41
CA ASP A 105 -31.11 25.77 30.65
C ASP A 105 -31.42 27.26 30.48
N PRO A 106 -32.68 27.69 30.69
CA PRO A 106 -32.99 29.11 30.67
C PRO A 106 -32.06 29.78 31.68
N PRO A 107 -31.55 31.00 31.39
CA PRO A 107 -30.74 31.72 32.35
C PRO A 107 -31.53 31.77 33.66
N ALA A 108 -30.96 31.20 34.73
CA ALA A 108 -31.57 31.26 36.05
C ALA A 108 -31.97 32.71 36.29
N ALA A 109 -33.27 32.94 36.52
CA ALA A 109 -33.77 34.27 36.79
C ALA A 109 -32.90 34.85 37.92
N GLY A 110 -32.25 35.99 37.65
CA GLY A 110 -31.36 36.63 38.62
C GLY A 110 -32.08 36.86 39.95
N PRO A 111 -31.35 37.03 41.07
CA PRO A 111 -31.97 37.18 42.37
C PRO A 111 -32.91 38.40 42.35
N VAL A 112 -34.22 38.12 42.37
CA VAL A 112 -35.24 39.14 42.58
C VAL A 112 -35.22 39.47 44.07
N TYR A 113 -35.26 40.76 44.42
CA TYR A 113 -35.31 41.22 45.80
C TYR A 113 -36.40 42.27 45.93
N PHE A 114 -37.32 42.06 46.86
CA PHE A 114 -38.33 43.05 47.23
C PHE A 114 -37.98 43.61 48.60
N GLU A 115 -37.83 44.92 48.69
CA GLU A 115 -37.57 45.59 49.96
C GLU A 115 -38.74 45.41 50.94
N ASN A 116 -39.98 45.35 50.43
CA ASN A 116 -41.20 45.17 51.22
C ASN A 116 -42.35 44.62 50.37
N CYS A 117 -43.46 44.31 51.03
CA CYS A 117 -44.66 43.76 50.38
C CYS A 117 -45.39 44.71 49.45
N ASP A 118 -45.24 46.02 49.61
CA ASP A 118 -45.80 46.98 48.66
C ASP A 118 -45.03 46.96 47.34
N ALA A 119 -43.70 46.83 47.39
CA ALA A 119 -42.88 46.63 46.20
C ALA A 119 -43.22 45.31 45.49
N ALA A 120 -43.42 44.23 46.25
CA ALA A 120 -43.84 42.93 45.70
C ALA A 120 -45.23 42.99 45.04
N ARG A 121 -46.21 43.63 45.69
CA ARG A 121 -47.56 43.85 45.14
C ARG A 121 -47.55 44.76 43.90
N ALA A 122 -46.77 45.85 43.93
CA ALA A 122 -46.64 46.77 42.80
C ALA A 122 -46.00 46.10 41.57
N ALA A 123 -45.08 45.15 41.80
CA ALA A 123 -44.51 44.30 40.76
C ALA A 123 -45.45 43.17 40.30
N GLY A 124 -46.61 43.00 40.94
CA GLY A 124 -47.55 41.92 40.65
C GLY A 124 -47.06 40.53 41.10
N ALA A 125 -46.08 40.48 41.99
CA ALA A 125 -45.42 39.24 42.44
C ALA A 125 -46.02 38.65 43.74
N ALA A 126 -46.88 39.39 44.43
CA ALA A 126 -47.53 38.89 45.66
C ALA A 126 -48.76 38.03 45.36
N PRO A 127 -49.01 36.94 46.13
CA PRO A 127 -48.21 36.46 47.25
C PRO A 127 -46.90 35.80 46.78
N VAL A 128 -45.79 36.07 47.48
CA VAL A 128 -44.45 35.56 47.14
C VAL A 128 -44.20 34.30 47.97
N ARG A 129 -44.06 33.12 47.37
CA ARG A 129 -43.94 31.86 48.12
C ARG A 129 -42.49 31.45 48.35
N ALA A 130 -42.25 30.68 49.41
CA ALA A 130 -40.94 30.09 49.65
C ALA A 130 -40.48 29.26 48.43
N GLY A 131 -39.32 29.63 47.88
CA GLY A 131 -38.77 29.04 46.65
C GLY A 131 -38.97 29.89 45.38
N ASP A 132 -39.88 30.87 45.40
CA ASP A 132 -40.05 31.82 44.30
C ASP A 132 -38.91 32.85 44.30
N PRO A 133 -38.45 33.31 43.12
CA PRO A 133 -37.55 34.44 43.02
C PRO A 133 -38.17 35.69 43.69
N GLY A 134 -37.48 36.25 44.68
CA GLY A 134 -38.00 37.40 45.45
C GLY A 134 -38.46 37.08 46.85
N TYR A 135 -38.62 35.80 47.21
CA TYR A 135 -38.95 35.42 48.58
C TYR A 135 -37.82 35.79 49.53
N ALA A 136 -38.20 36.39 50.65
CA ALA A 136 -37.32 36.64 51.77
C ALA A 136 -38.14 36.62 53.06
N SER A 137 -37.56 36.14 54.15
CA SER A 137 -38.25 35.97 55.43
C SER A 137 -38.75 37.29 56.04
N HIS A 138 -38.33 38.45 55.55
CA HIS A 138 -38.89 39.74 55.97
C HIS A 138 -40.24 40.08 55.30
N LEU A 139 -40.62 39.34 54.27
CA LEU A 139 -41.90 39.49 53.57
C LEU A 139 -43.00 38.59 54.15
N ASP A 140 -42.60 37.53 54.84
CA ASP A 140 -43.45 36.56 55.51
C ASP A 140 -43.42 36.88 57.01
N ARG A 141 -44.52 37.44 57.52
CA ARG A 141 -44.55 37.97 58.89
C ARG A 141 -44.78 36.87 59.93
N ASP A 142 -45.43 35.78 59.54
CA ASP A 142 -45.81 34.67 60.39
C ASP A 142 -45.03 33.38 60.12
N ASP A 143 -44.08 33.43 59.17
CA ASP A 143 -43.15 32.36 58.80
C ASP A 143 -43.86 31.09 58.30
N ASP A 144 -45.00 31.26 57.61
CA ASP A 144 -45.82 30.16 57.09
C ASP A 144 -45.39 29.67 55.68
N GLY A 145 -44.48 30.41 55.05
CA GLY A 145 -43.95 30.18 53.70
C GLY A 145 -44.65 30.99 52.60
N VAL A 146 -45.55 31.92 52.93
CA VAL A 146 -46.29 32.78 52.00
C VAL A 146 -46.11 34.25 52.38
N GLY A 147 -45.18 34.93 51.72
CA GLY A 147 -44.94 36.35 51.92
C GLY A 147 -46.01 37.24 51.29
N CYS A 148 -46.32 38.35 51.97
CA CYS A 148 -47.17 39.43 51.46
C CYS A 148 -48.65 39.06 51.21
N GLU A 149 -49.21 38.23 52.07
CA GLU A 149 -50.66 38.06 52.23
C GLU A 149 -51.39 39.32 52.73
#